data_AF-A0A624F7K7-F1
#
_entry.id   AF-A0A624F7K7-F1
#
_cell.length_a   1.000
_cell.length_b   1.000
_cell.length_c   1.000
_cell.angle_alpha   90.00
_cell.angle_beta   90.00
_cell.angle_gamma   90.00
#
_symmetry.space_group_name_H-M   'P 1'
#
loop_
_entity.id
_entity.type
_entity.pdbx_description
1 polymer ?
#
loop_
_entity_poly.entity_id
_entity_poly.type
_entity_poly.pdbx_seq_one_letter_code
_entity_poly.pdbx_strand_id
1 'polypeptide(L)' 'MKIIQWNRAEFSPKEVKINVLIDNEKGKEIQILLAKDSVMKEHKAPFAIHVQVLSGKIWFEVEKEKFELNVLDMISLE' A
#
# COMPACT_ATOMS: atom_id res chain seq x y z
N MET A 1 19.23 -1.19 13.45
CA MET A 1 17.91 -0.73 13.93
C MET A 1 17.54 0.52 13.16
N LYS A 2 16.34 0.58 12.55
CA LYS A 2 15.87 1.73 11.75
C LYS A 2 14.46 2.10 12.24
N ILE A 3 14.23 3.38 12.51
CA ILE A 3 12.90 3.90 12.84
C ILE A 3 12.25 4.37 11.53
N ILE A 4 11.03 3.94 11.28
CA ILE A 4 10.23 4.35 10.11
C ILE A 4 9.10 5.27 10.57
N GLN A 5 8.97 6.42 9.90
CA GLN A 5 7.90 7.39 10.13
C GLN A 5 6.98 7.42 8.92
N TRP A 6 5.91 6.63 8.94
CA TRP A 6 4.96 6.51 7.81
C TRP A 6 4.29 7.84 7.43
N ASN A 7 4.14 8.77 8.38
CA ASN A 7 3.54 10.07 8.13
C ASN A 7 4.51 11.10 7.51
N ARG A 8 5.82 10.82 7.50
CA ARG A 8 6.83 11.71 6.89
C ARG A 8 6.99 11.38 5.42
N ALA A 9 5.98 11.74 4.64
CA ALA A 9 5.88 11.40 3.22
C ALA A 9 5.53 12.64 2.39
N GLU A 10 6.13 12.74 1.19
CA GLU A 10 5.79 13.78 0.22
C GLU A 10 4.66 13.29 -0.67
N PHE A 11 3.46 13.80 -0.41
CA PHE A 11 2.26 13.46 -1.14
C PHE A 11 2.05 14.41 -2.33
N SER A 12 1.98 13.84 -3.54
CA SER A 12 1.65 14.57 -4.76
C SER A 12 0.18 14.34 -5.11
N PRO A 13 -0.65 15.38 -5.32
CA PRO A 13 -2.11 15.24 -5.48
C PRO A 13 -2.59 14.56 -6.78
N LYS A 14 -1.69 14.12 -7.66
CA LYS A 14 -2.05 13.47 -8.94
C LYS A 14 -1.21 12.22 -9.25
N GLU A 15 -0.41 11.76 -8.29
CA GLU A 15 0.56 10.70 -8.55
C GLU A 15 0.39 9.56 -7.54
N VAL A 16 0.71 8.36 -8.00
CA VAL A 16 0.95 7.21 -7.12
C VAL A 16 2.45 7.17 -6.86
N LYS A 17 2.86 7.30 -5.60
CA LYS A 17 4.26 7.21 -5.20
C LYS A 17 4.48 5.95 -4.38
N ILE A 18 5.46 5.15 -4.79
CA ILE A 18 5.84 3.89 -4.12
C ILE A 18 7.22 4.09 -3.53
N ASN A 19 7.34 3.97 -2.22
CA ASN A 19 8.60 4.10 -1.49
C ASN A 19 8.92 2.77 -0.81
N VAL A 20 10.12 2.22 -1.05
CA VAL A 20 10.62 1.07 -0.29
C VAL A 20 11.29 1.59 0.97
N LEU A 21 10.67 1.34 2.13
CA LEU A 21 11.12 1.85 3.42
C LEU A 21 12.10 0.90 4.11
N ILE A 22 11.88 -0.40 3.95
CA ILE A 22 12.76 -1.47 4.41
C ILE A 22 12.87 -2.52 3.30
N ASP A 23 14.07 -3.00 3.06
CA ASP A 23 14.36 -4.10 2.15
C ASP A 23 15.45 -4.96 2.75
N ASN A 24 15.13 -6.19 3.15
CA ASN A 24 16.08 -7.15 3.67
C ASN A 24 15.59 -8.59 3.44
N GLU A 25 16.38 -9.57 3.88
CA GLU A 25 16.11 -11.00 3.71
C GLU A 25 14.78 -11.47 4.33
N LYS A 26 14.24 -10.75 5.32
CA LYS A 26 12.99 -11.10 6.01
C LYS A 26 11.74 -10.52 5.33
N GLY A 27 11.91 -9.58 4.41
CA GLY A 27 10.79 -8.96 3.71
C GLY A 27 11.04 -7.51 3.32
N LYS A 28 10.02 -6.92 2.68
CA LYS A 28 10.01 -5.53 2.25
C LYS A 28 8.85 -4.79 2.91
N GLU A 29 9.13 -3.60 3.43
CA GLU A 29 8.11 -2.64 3.86
C GLU A 29 7.97 -1.58 2.78
N ILE A 30 6.80 -1.52 2.15
CA ILE A 30 6.52 -0.62 1.03
C ILE A 30 5.43 0.37 1.46
N GLN A 31 5.71 1.65 1.32
CA GLN A 31 4.72 2.71 1.47
C GLN A 31 4.20 3.11 0.10
N ILE A 32 2.88 3.16 0.00
CA ILE A 32 2.17 3.60 -1.20
C ILE A 32 1.38 4.86 -0.84
N LEU A 33 1.68 5.96 -1.52
CA LEU A 33 0.92 7.20 -1.45
C LEU A 33 0.00 7.25 -2.67
N LEU A 34 -1.29 7.17 -2.42
CA LEU A 34 -2.33 7.19 -3.45
C LEU A 34 -3.05 8.55 -3.39
N ALA A 35 -2.84 9.38 -4.40
CA ALA A 35 -3.70 10.54 -4.61
C ALA A 35 -5.16 10.12 -4.79
N LYS A 36 -6.09 10.98 -4.37
CA LYS A 36 -7.52 10.72 -4.55
C LYS A 36 -7.81 10.41 -6.02
N ASP A 37 -8.64 9.41 -6.26
CA ASP A 37 -9.04 8.92 -7.58
C ASP A 37 -7.88 8.36 -8.44
N SER A 38 -6.67 8.22 -7.88
CA SER A 38 -5.56 7.52 -8.53
C SER A 38 -5.79 6.02 -8.52
N VAL A 39 -5.37 5.37 -9.61
CA VAL A 39 -5.44 3.92 -9.77
C VAL A 39 -4.04 3.38 -9.91
N MET A 40 -3.67 2.44 -9.04
CA MET A 40 -2.47 1.63 -9.22
C MET A 40 -2.89 0.38 -10.01
N LYS A 41 -2.56 0.34 -11.30
CA LYS A 41 -2.94 -0.77 -12.20
C LYS A 41 -2.26 -2.07 -11.78
N GLU A 42 -2.93 -3.20 -12.09
CA GLU A 42 -2.57 -4.58 -11.74
C GLU A 42 -1.05 -4.78 -11.52
N HIS A 43 -0.70 -5.02 -10.27
CA HIS A 43 0.63 -5.48 -9.88
C HIS A 43 0.47 -6.91 -9.39
N LYS A 44 1.07 -7.87 -10.10
CA LYS A 44 1.24 -9.22 -9.56
C LYS A 44 2.32 -9.15 -8.49
N ALA A 45 1.92 -9.29 -7.23
CA ALA A 45 2.86 -9.59 -6.18
C ALA A 45 3.36 -11.04 -6.39
N PRO A 46 4.69 -11.27 -6.48
CA PRO A 46 5.23 -12.61 -6.67
C PRO A 46 5.12 -13.50 -5.42
N PHE A 47 4.71 -12.94 -4.28
CA PHE A 47 4.65 -13.58 -2.97
C PHE A 47 3.42 -13.08 -2.20
N ALA A 48 3.10 -13.76 -1.10
CA ALA A 48 2.09 -13.32 -0.15
C ALA A 48 2.36 -11.88 0.33
N ILE A 49 1.29 -11.08 0.42
CA ILE A 49 1.36 -9.68 0.85
C ILE A 49 0.28 -9.34 1.86
N HIS A 50 0.59 -8.37 2.71
CA HIS A 50 -0.38 -7.69 3.55
C HIS A 50 -0.49 -6.23 3.08
N VAL A 51 -1.72 -5.74 2.93
CA VAL A 51 -2.00 -4.35 2.57
C VAL A 51 -2.86 -3.75 3.67
N GLN A 52 -2.35 -2.69 4.31
CA GLN A 52 -3.05 -1.97 5.36
C GLN A 52 -3.22 -0.49 4.99
N VAL A 53 -4.42 0.03 5.21
CA VAL A 53 -4.69 1.47 5.01
C VAL A 53 -4.31 2.23 6.26
N LEU A 54 -3.20 2.97 6.22
CA LEU A 54 -2.79 3.80 7.37
C LEU A 54 -3.59 5.11 7.47
N SER A 55 -4.07 5.64 6.34
CA SER A 55 -4.83 6.89 6.26
C SER A 55 -5.68 6.90 4.99
N GLY A 56 -6.88 7.50 5.09
CA GLY A 56 -7.83 7.58 3.98
C GLY A 56 -8.62 6.28 3.78
N LYS A 57 -8.98 5.98 2.53
CA LYS A 57 -9.70 4.76 2.17
C LYS A 57 -9.38 4.38 0.73
N ILE A 58 -9.41 3.09 0.43
CA ILE A 58 -9.13 2.58 -0.91
C ILE A 58 -10.16 1.52 -1.31
N TRP A 59 -10.29 1.34 -2.62
CA TRP A 59 -10.84 0.14 -3.19
C TRP A 59 -9.70 -0.82 -3.49
N PHE A 60 -9.83 -2.06 -3.04
CA PHE A 60 -8.89 -3.14 -3.34
C PHE A 60 -9.60 -4.19 -4.20
N GLU A 61 -9.07 -4.47 -5.38
CA GLU A 61 -9.67 -5.40 -6.35
C GLU A 61 -8.74 -6.61 -6.56
N VAL A 62 -9.27 -7.82 -6.39
CA VAL A 62 -8.55 -9.09 -6.55
C VAL A 62 -9.52 -10.19 -7.01
N GLU A 63 -9.12 -11.01 -7.98
CA GLU A 63 -9.92 -12.17 -8.46
C GLU A 63 -11.40 -11.89 -8.79
N LYS A 64 -11.71 -10.68 -9.29
CA LYS A 64 -13.05 -10.15 -9.59
C LYS A 64 -13.89 -9.74 -8.38
N GLU A 65 -13.33 -9.82 -7.18
CA GLU A 65 -13.90 -9.25 -5.97
C GLU A 65 -13.35 -7.83 -5.74
N LYS A 66 -14.17 -7.01 -5.06
CA LYS A 66 -13.86 -5.62 -4.76
C LYS A 66 -14.20 -5.34 -3.30
N PHE A 67 -13.19 -4.89 -2.56
CA PHE A 67 -13.27 -4.60 -1.13
C PHE A 67 -13.05 -3.12 -0.87
N GLU A 68 -13.88 -2.51 -0.02
CA GLU A 68 -13.59 -1.17 0.54
C GLU A 68 -12.76 -1.37 1.81
N LEU A 69 -11.56 -0.81 1.84
CA LEU A 69 -10.69 -0.82 3.02
C LEU A 69 -10.65 0.59 3.62
N ASN A 70 -11.07 0.73 4.86
CA ASN A 70 -11.03 1.96 5.65
C ASN A 70 -9.73 2.07 6.44
N VAL A 71 -9.50 3.23 7.05
CA VAL A 71 -8.38 3.43 7.98
C VAL A 71 -8.27 2.29 8.98
N LEU A 72 -7.07 1.71 9.03
CA LEU A 72 -6.62 0.57 9.83
C LEU A 72 -7.12 -0.80 9.40
N ASP A 73 -8.00 -0.90 8.40
CA ASP A 73 -8.31 -2.19 7.78
C ASP A 73 -7.08 -2.76 7.09
N MET A 74 -6.92 -4.08 7.17
CA MET A 74 -5.84 -4.84 6.55
C MET A 74 -6.43 -6.02 5.79
N ILE A 75 -5.91 -6.26 4.59
CA ILE A 75 -6.16 -7.48 3.82
C ILE A 75 -4.86 -8.28 3.66
N SER A 76 -4.96 -9.60 3.71
CA SER A 76 -3.87 -10.54 3.49
C SER A 76 -4.17 -11.36 2.25
N LEU A 77 -3.20 -11.46 1.34
CA LEU A 77 -3.24 -12.37 0.19
C LEU A 77 -2.11 -13.37 0.36
N GLU A 78 -2.43 -14.66 0.32
CA GLU A 78 -1.47 -15.77 0.38
C GLU A 78 -1.13 -16.31 -1.01
#